data_AF-A0A174RRG6-F1
#
_entry.id   AF-A0A174RRG6-F1
#
_cell.length_a   1.000
_cell.length_b   1.000
_cell.length_c   1.000
_cell.angle_alpha   90.00
_cell.angle_beta   90.00
_cell.angle_gamma   90.00
#
_symmetry.space_group_name_H-M   'P 1'
#
loop_
_entity.id
_entity.type
_entity.pdbx_description
1 polymer ?
#
loop_
_entity_poly.entity_id
_entity_poly.type
_entity_poly.pdbx_seq_one_letter_code
_entity_poly.pdbx_strand_id
1 'polypeptide(L)'
;MRKTLIAVFYLVAAVVIGALVAAATAQIPFLSWLAFGKSIGIPADSPAVLDLSVIKLAFGFEVGVTVAHILCFIGAFAGYKYTVKRMRLGERDEYEKGE
;
A
#
# COMPACT_ATOMS: atom_id res chain seq x y z
N MET A 1 11.85 16.43 -2.08
CA MET A 1 12.03 15.01 -2.46
C MET A 1 12.10 14.05 -1.27
N ARG A 2 12.88 14.33 -0.20
CA ARG A 2 13.01 13.43 0.98
C ARG A 2 11.67 13.02 1.63
N LYS A 3 10.73 13.97 1.77
CA LYS A 3 9.40 13.73 2.38
C LYS A 3 8.53 12.78 1.52
N THR A 4 8.64 12.88 0.20
CA THR A 4 7.96 11.99 -0.76
C THR A 4 8.46 10.56 -0.66
N LEU A 5 9.78 10.36 -0.51
CA LEU A 5 10.36 9.02 -0.34
C LEU A 5 9.84 8.32 0.91
N ILE A 6 9.71 9.06 2.03
CA ILE A 6 9.15 8.51 3.27
C ILE A 6 7.68 8.14 3.09
N ALA A 7 6.89 8.98 2.40
CA ALA A 7 5.48 8.66 2.12
C ALA A 7 5.34 7.38 1.29
N VAL A 8 6.12 7.25 0.21
CA VAL A 8 6.12 6.06 -0.65
C VAL A 8 6.56 4.82 0.13
N PHE A 9 7.58 4.94 0.98
CA PHE A 9 8.04 3.83 1.82
C PHE A 9 6.93 3.34 2.77
N TYR A 10 6.23 4.25 3.44
CA TYR A 10 5.10 3.89 4.31
C TYR A 10 3.95 3.23 3.53
N LEU A 11 3.66 3.68 2.30
CA LEU A 11 2.64 3.06 1.47
C LEU A 11 3.02 1.64 1.03
N VAL A 12 4.26 1.42 0.59
CA VAL A 12 4.74 0.09 0.21
C VAL A 12 4.72 -0.85 1.42
N ALA A 13 5.18 -0.37 2.59
CA ALA A 13 5.13 -1.13 3.82
C ALA A 13 3.69 -1.49 4.23
N ALA A 14 2.76 -0.55 4.10
CA ALA A 14 1.35 -0.78 4.40
C ALA A 14 0.73 -1.89 3.52
N VAL A 15 1.09 -1.93 2.23
CA VAL A 15 0.63 -2.97 1.32
C VAL A 15 1.17 -4.34 1.72
N VAL A 16 2.48 -4.44 1.98
CA VAL A 16 3.12 -5.72 2.37
C VAL A 16 2.55 -6.23 3.70
N ILE A 17 2.39 -5.36 4.69
CA ILE A 17 1.80 -5.71 5.99
C ILE A 17 0.32 -6.06 5.82
N GLY A 18 -0.44 -5.33 5.02
CA GLY A 18 -1.86 -5.59 4.75
C GLY A 18 -2.08 -6.97 4.13
N ALA A 19 -1.23 -7.35 3.17
CA ALA A 19 -1.26 -8.68 2.56
C ALA A 19 -0.94 -9.79 3.58
N LEU A 20 0.08 -9.59 4.42
CA LEU A 20 0.44 -10.55 5.47
C LEU A 20 -0.69 -10.73 6.49
N VAL A 21 -1.29 -9.62 6.95
CA VAL A 21 -2.41 -9.64 7.90
C VAL A 21 -3.62 -10.33 7.29
N ALA A 22 -3.96 -10.05 6.03
CA ALA A 22 -5.05 -10.73 5.33
C ALA A 22 -4.81 -12.25 5.26
N ALA A 23 -3.62 -12.69 4.89
CA ALA A 23 -3.27 -14.11 4.82
C ALA A 23 -3.37 -14.80 6.20
N ALA A 24 -2.85 -14.16 7.25
CA ALA A 24 -2.88 -14.70 8.61
C ALA A 24 -4.31 -14.77 9.19
N THR A 25 -5.16 -13.80 8.86
CA THR A 25 -6.53 -13.71 9.40
C THR A 25 -7.55 -14.53 8.62
N ALA A 26 -7.23 -14.96 7.39
CA ALA A 26 -8.11 -15.78 6.55
C ALA A 26 -8.52 -17.10 7.22
N GLN A 27 -7.64 -17.69 8.04
CA GLN A 27 -7.89 -18.99 8.69
C GLN A 27 -8.62 -18.87 10.03
N ILE A 28 -8.84 -17.65 10.54
CA ILE A 28 -9.49 -17.41 11.82
C ILE A 28 -10.95 -17.04 11.55
N PRO A 29 -11.95 -17.87 11.91
CA PRO A 29 -13.35 -17.64 11.53
C PRO A 29 -13.87 -16.25 11.91
N PHE A 30 -13.52 -15.78 13.11
CA PHE A 30 -13.92 -14.46 13.62
C PHE A 30 -13.20 -13.29 12.93
N LEU A 31 -12.00 -13.49 12.38
CA LEU A 31 -11.19 -12.45 11.73
C LEU A 31 -11.16 -12.57 10.19
N SER A 32 -11.83 -13.58 9.64
CA SER A 32 -11.87 -13.85 8.19
C SER A 32 -12.38 -12.68 7.35
N TRP A 33 -13.23 -11.82 7.93
CA TRP A 33 -13.71 -10.58 7.31
C TRP A 33 -12.58 -9.59 7.00
N LEU A 34 -11.43 -9.67 7.68
CA LEU A 34 -10.27 -8.81 7.40
C LEU A 34 -9.57 -9.22 6.10
N ALA A 35 -9.62 -10.52 5.79
CA ALA A 35 -9.12 -11.08 4.54
C ALA A 35 -10.11 -10.89 3.38
N PHE A 36 -11.36 -10.49 3.66
CA PHE A 36 -12.33 -10.16 2.62
C PHE A 36 -11.78 -9.04 1.75
N GLY A 37 -11.80 -9.27 0.44
CA GLY A 37 -11.24 -8.35 -0.52
C GLY A 37 -11.72 -8.65 -1.92
N LYS A 38 -11.42 -7.71 -2.81
CA LYS A 38 -11.74 -7.83 -4.23
C LYS A 38 -10.49 -7.50 -5.04
N SER A 39 -10.28 -8.29 -6.08
CA SER A 39 -9.26 -7.99 -7.08
C SER A 39 -9.77 -6.93 -8.05
N ILE A 40 -8.92 -5.96 -8.34
CA ILE A 40 -9.17 -4.88 -9.30
C ILE A 40 -8.16 -5.02 -10.43
N GLY A 41 -8.64 -4.92 -11.68
CA GLY A 41 -7.78 -4.87 -12.86
C GLY A 41 -8.12 -5.95 -13.90
N ILE A 42 -7.21 -6.17 -14.83
CA ILE A 42 -7.29 -7.22 -15.83
C ILE A 42 -6.74 -8.49 -15.18
N PRO A 43 -7.57 -9.52 -14.92
CA PRO A 43 -7.13 -10.71 -14.20
C PRO A 43 -5.94 -11.33 -14.92
N ALA A 44 -4.93 -11.74 -14.15
CA ALA A 44 -3.78 -12.42 -14.75
C ALA A 44 -4.18 -13.74 -15.42
N ASP A 45 -5.24 -14.37 -14.92
CA ASP A 45 -5.79 -15.64 -15.41
C ASP A 45 -6.67 -15.49 -16.66
N SER A 46 -7.17 -14.27 -16.94
CA SER A 46 -7.94 -13.95 -18.16
C SER A 46 -7.43 -12.63 -18.76
N PRO A 47 -6.19 -12.65 -19.29
CA PRO A 47 -5.54 -11.44 -19.77
C PRO A 47 -6.25 -10.87 -21.00
N ALA A 48 -6.17 -9.56 -21.17
CA ALA A 48 -6.63 -8.89 -22.38
C ALA A 48 -5.66 -9.22 -23.52
N VAL A 49 -6.10 -10.03 -24.48
CA VAL A 49 -5.26 -10.46 -25.61
C VAL A 49 -5.56 -9.60 -26.83
N LEU A 50 -4.52 -8.95 -27.37
CA LEU A 50 -4.54 -8.29 -28.66
C LEU A 50 -3.83 -9.18 -29.69
N ASP A 51 -4.60 -9.71 -30.65
CA ASP A 51 -4.11 -10.57 -31.72
C ASP A 51 -3.91 -9.75 -33.00
N LEU A 52 -2.65 -9.63 -33.45
CA LEU A 52 -2.24 -8.81 -34.60
C LEU A 52 -1.91 -9.68 -35.82
N SER A 53 -2.40 -10.92 -35.89
CA SER A 53 -2.15 -11.92 -36.94
C SER A 53 -0.72 -12.49 -37.02
N VAL A 54 0.32 -11.71 -36.71
CA VAL A 54 1.73 -12.16 -36.68
C VAL A 54 2.27 -12.22 -35.25
N ILE A 55 1.75 -11.36 -34.37
CA ILE A 55 2.17 -11.23 -32.98
C ILE A 55 0.92 -11.20 -32.10
N LYS A 56 1.00 -11.84 -30.93
CA LYS A 56 -0.04 -11.77 -29.90
C LYS A 56 0.51 -11.09 -28.65
N LEU A 57 -0.22 -10.11 -28.11
CA LEU A 57 0.12 -9.39 -26.89
C LEU A 57 -0.93 -9.70 -25.82
N ALA A 58 -0.51 -10.14 -24.64
CA ALA A 58 -1.40 -10.39 -23.51
C ALA A 58 -1.09 -9.41 -22.38
N PHE A 59 -2.08 -8.63 -21.95
CA PHE A 59 -1.96 -7.68 -20.86
C PHE A 59 -2.73 -8.21 -19.64
N GLY A 60 -2.01 -8.47 -18.55
CA GLY A 60 -2.57 -8.80 -17.24
C GLY A 60 -2.08 -7.81 -16.20
N PHE A 61 -2.99 -7.28 -15.40
CA PHE A 61 -2.68 -6.41 -14.28
C PHE A 61 -3.77 -6.56 -13.23
N GLU A 62 -3.47 -7.26 -12.15
CA GLU A 62 -4.41 -7.52 -11.07
C GLU A 62 -3.84 -7.04 -9.74
N VAL A 63 -4.66 -6.33 -8.98
CA VAL A 63 -4.33 -5.86 -7.62
C VAL A 63 -5.43 -6.31 -6.68
N GLY A 64 -5.10 -7.22 -5.76
CA GLY A 64 -5.98 -7.61 -4.66
C GLY A 64 -5.97 -6.58 -3.55
N VAL A 65 -7.13 -6.03 -3.20
CA VAL A 65 -7.28 -5.15 -2.04
C VAL A 65 -8.24 -5.79 -1.04
N THR A 66 -7.81 -5.90 0.21
CA THR A 66 -8.60 -6.46 1.32
C THR A 66 -8.91 -5.40 2.37
N VAL A 67 -9.84 -5.71 3.29
CA VAL A 67 -10.14 -4.84 4.43
C VAL A 67 -8.89 -4.62 5.31
N ALA A 68 -8.02 -5.63 5.46
CA ALA A 68 -6.74 -5.49 6.15
C ALA A 68 -5.84 -4.39 5.53
N HIS A 69 -5.82 -4.28 4.18
CA HIS A 69 -5.06 -3.23 3.50
C HIS A 69 -5.58 -1.83 3.86
N ILE A 70 -6.91 -1.65 3.95
CA ILE A 70 -7.52 -0.36 4.31
C ILE A 70 -7.05 0.07 5.71
N LEU A 71 -7.05 -0.85 6.67
CA LEU A 71 -6.58 -0.56 8.04
C LEU A 71 -5.09 -0.23 8.07
N CYS A 72 -4.27 -0.98 7.34
CA CYS A 72 -2.83 -0.70 7.23
C CYS A 72 -2.56 0.67 6.58
N PHE A 73 -3.35 1.09 5.59
CA PHE A 73 -3.22 2.43 5.00
C PHE A 73 -3.57 3.54 5.98
N ILE A 74 -4.65 3.39 6.76
CA ILE A 74 -5.00 4.35 7.81
C ILE A 74 -3.84 4.50 8.80
N GLY A 75 -3.25 3.37 9.23
CA GLY A 75 -2.07 3.34 10.09
C GLY A 75 -0.86 4.04 9.45
N ALA A 76 -0.62 3.82 8.16
CA ALA A 76 0.48 4.45 7.43
C ALA A 76 0.32 5.96 7.28
N PHE A 77 -0.90 6.47 7.05
CA PHE A 77 -1.17 7.90 7.03
C PHE A 77 -0.93 8.55 8.40
N ALA A 78 -1.38 7.90 9.47
CA ALA A 78 -1.13 8.37 10.83
C ALA A 78 0.38 8.37 11.16
N GLY A 79 1.09 7.29 10.81
CA GLY A 79 2.53 7.16 10.98
C GLY A 79 3.31 8.20 10.21
N TYR A 80 2.98 8.42 8.93
CA TYR A 80 3.59 9.46 8.11
C TYR A 80 3.37 10.85 8.70
N LYS A 81 2.13 11.19 9.11
CA LYS A 81 1.82 12.48 9.73
C LYS A 81 2.63 12.70 11.01
N TYR A 82 2.77 11.65 11.84
CA TYR A 82 3.59 11.70 13.05
C TYR A 82 5.07 11.95 12.73
N THR A 83 5.64 11.17 11.80
CA THR A 83 7.04 11.27 11.38
C THR A 83 7.35 12.64 10.77
N VAL A 84 6.47 13.17 9.92
CA VAL A 84 6.63 14.51 9.33
C VAL A 84 6.49 15.64 10.35
N LYS A 85 5.54 15.52 11.30
CA LYS A 85 5.40 16.50 12.38
C LYS A 85 6.67 16.56 13.23
N ARG A 86 7.27 15.41 13.55
CA ARG A 86 8.54 15.32 14.30
C ARG A 86 9.70 15.96 13.55
N MET A 87 9.83 15.71 12.24
CA MET A 87 10.88 16.35 11.42
C MET A 87 10.74 17.87 11.37
N ARG A 88 9.51 18.40 11.30
CA ARG A 88 9.26 19.85 11.31
C ARG A 88 9.57 20.51 12.66
N LEU A 89 9.48 19.78 13.77
CA LEU A 89 9.87 20.32 15.08
C LEU A 89 11.39 20.46 15.18
N GLY A 90 12.14 19.43 14.76
CA GLY A 90 13.60 19.48 14.78
C GLY A 90 14.22 20.60 13.94
N GLU A 91 13.64 20.90 12.76
CA GLU A 91 14.07 22.04 11.93
C GLU A 91 13.82 23.41 12.62
N ARG A 92 12.83 23.50 13.51
CA ARG A 92 12.50 24.74 14.24
C ARG A 92 13.44 24.97 15.43
N ASP A 93 13.77 23.90 16.15
CA ASP A 93 14.65 23.96 17.31
C ASP A 93 16.11 24.30 16.91
N GLU A 94 16.55 23.90 15.71
CA GLU A 94 17.86 24.30 15.16
C GLU A 94 17.92 25.78 14.74
N TYR A 95 16.79 26.37 14.31
CA TYR A 95 16.72 27.79 13.98
C TYR A 95 16.82 28.67 15.23
N GLU A 96 16.08 28.34 16.30
CA GLU A 96 16.11 29.12 17.55
C GLU A 96 17.42 29.02 18.34
N LYS A 97 18.24 27.98 18.09
CA LYS A 97 19.58 27.86 18.69
C LYS A 97 20.69 28.53 17.89
N GLY A 98 20.39 28.95 16.66
CA GLY A 98 21.32 29.64 15.76
C GLY A 98 21.27 31.16 15.83
N GLU A 99 20.33 31.72 16.60
CA GLU A 99 20.23 33.14 16.99
C GLU A 99 20.81 33.36 18.39
#